data_AF-A0A951XBR1-F1
#
_entry.id   AF-A0A951XBR1-F1
#
_cell.length_a   1.000
_cell.length_b   1.000
_cell.length_c   1.000
_cell.angle_alpha   90.00
_cell.angle_beta   90.00
_cell.angle_gamma   90.00
#
_symmetry.space_group_name_H-M   'P 1'
#
loop_
_entity.id
_entity.type
_entity.pdbx_description
1 polymer ?
#
loop_
_entity_poly.entity_id
_entity_poly.type
_entity_poly.pdbx_seq_one_letter_code
_entity_poly.pdbx_strand_id
1 'polypeptide(L)'
;MLYSILVNTTLFSNEDLWKYLPAAGRLSTIVEFILFSAVFFRIIQSKTFKKGMLYLTIVVGAYLVYSFITSSSGSIDSVPSGLTALIFFIYCIYYLFEKVKDISSPFLYDFPEFWIVVSIIIYAAGTFFPFINAQTYLHSPGFKDDYELIHSTLYIIRNLLFCVAMLVNPKSSKTYYSSKPG
;
A
#
# COMPACT_ATOMS: atom_id res chain seq x y z
N MET A 1 -1.88 -8.57 -4.26
CA MET A 1 -0.68 -9.38 -4.59
C MET A 1 -1.01 -10.44 -5.64
N LEU A 2 -1.84 -11.46 -5.36
CA LEU A 2 -2.28 -12.41 -6.40
C LEU A 2 -3.13 -11.77 -7.49
N TYR A 3 -4.06 -10.88 -7.13
CA TYR A 3 -4.91 -10.17 -8.09
C TYR A 3 -4.12 -9.26 -9.02
N SER A 4 -3.18 -8.48 -8.49
CA SER A 4 -2.35 -7.56 -9.27
C SER A 4 -1.34 -8.30 -10.17
N ILE A 5 -0.80 -9.44 -9.71
CA ILE A 5 0.05 -10.30 -10.54
C ILE A 5 -0.77 -10.99 -11.63
N LEU A 6 -1.93 -11.58 -11.28
CA LEU A 6 -2.83 -12.22 -12.25
C LEU A 6 -3.30 -11.24 -13.32
N VAL A 7 -3.75 -10.04 -12.94
CA VAL A 7 -4.16 -9.00 -13.87
C VAL A 7 -2.97 -8.60 -14.76
N ASN A 8 -1.78 -8.38 -14.20
CA ASN A 8 -0.63 -7.94 -14.99
C ASN A 8 -0.07 -9.03 -15.94
N THR A 9 -0.08 -10.30 -15.53
CA THR A 9 0.39 -11.42 -16.38
C THR A 9 -0.64 -11.88 -17.40
N THR A 10 -1.94 -11.77 -17.10
CA THR A 10 -3.01 -12.14 -18.05
C THR A 10 -3.29 -11.05 -19.08
N LEU A 11 -3.10 -9.76 -18.74
CA LEU A 11 -3.25 -8.65 -19.69
C LEU A 11 -2.11 -8.58 -20.71
N PHE A 12 -0.88 -8.97 -20.34
CA PHE A 12 0.27 -8.96 -21.27
C PHE A 12 0.13 -9.95 -22.43
N SER A 13 -0.79 -10.92 -22.34
CA SER A 13 -0.98 -11.98 -23.33
C SER A 13 -2.02 -11.67 -24.41
N ASN A 14 -2.80 -10.58 -24.30
CA ASN A 14 -3.94 -10.34 -25.20
C ASN A 14 -4.06 -8.84 -25.57
N GLU A 15 -3.85 -8.50 -26.84
CA GLU A 15 -3.80 -7.09 -27.28
C GLU A 15 -5.15 -6.34 -27.11
N ASP A 16 -6.28 -7.06 -27.08
CA ASP A 16 -7.60 -6.46 -26.85
C ASP A 16 -7.81 -6.01 -25.39
N LEU A 17 -7.02 -6.53 -24.44
CA LEU A 17 -7.18 -6.21 -23.02
C LEU A 17 -6.60 -4.84 -22.63
N TRP A 18 -5.76 -4.23 -23.48
CA TRP A 18 -5.20 -2.89 -23.25
C TRP A 18 -6.28 -1.82 -23.08
N LYS A 19 -7.46 -1.99 -23.69
CA LYS A 19 -8.64 -1.11 -23.49
C LYS A 19 -9.19 -1.14 -22.06
N TYR A 20 -9.00 -2.23 -21.33
CA TYR A 20 -9.49 -2.40 -19.96
C TYR A 20 -8.44 -2.05 -18.89
N LEU A 21 -7.18 -1.82 -19.28
CA LEU A 21 -6.06 -1.50 -18.39
C LEU A 21 -6.36 -0.33 -17.42
N PRO A 22 -6.98 0.80 -17.86
CA PRO A 22 -7.27 1.92 -16.95
C PRO A 22 -8.34 1.56 -15.91
N ALA A 23 -9.36 0.79 -16.30
CA ALA A 23 -10.42 0.34 -15.41
C ALA A 23 -9.89 -0.70 -14.40
N ALA A 24 -9.03 -1.60 -14.85
CA ALA A 24 -8.38 -2.59 -13.99
C ALA A 24 -7.48 -1.92 -12.93
N GLY A 25 -6.74 -0.87 -13.30
CA GLY A 25 -5.94 -0.06 -12.37
C GLY A 25 -6.80 0.55 -11.25
N ARG A 26 -7.91 1.21 -11.61
CA ARG A 26 -8.85 1.82 -10.65
C ARG A 26 -9.47 0.80 -9.69
N LEU A 27 -9.88 -0.36 -10.21
CA LEU A 27 -10.38 -1.46 -9.38
C LEU A 27 -9.30 -1.97 -8.42
N SER A 28 -8.06 -2.08 -8.88
CA SER A 28 -6.93 -2.44 -8.02
C SER A 28 -6.75 -1.43 -6.88
N THR A 29 -6.84 -0.12 -7.16
CA THR A 29 -6.74 0.93 -6.13
C THR A 29 -7.82 0.78 -5.05
N ILE A 30 -9.07 0.52 -5.43
CA ILE A 30 -10.17 0.29 -4.48
C ILE A 30 -9.90 -0.94 -3.62
N VAL A 31 -9.50 -2.05 -4.24
CA VAL A 31 -9.23 -3.31 -3.54
C VAL A 31 -8.04 -3.16 -2.60
N GLU A 32 -6.94 -2.56 -3.06
CA GLU A 32 -5.76 -2.28 -2.23
C GLU A 32 -6.12 -1.38 -1.04
N PHE A 33 -6.97 -0.37 -1.24
CA PHE A 33 -7.45 0.50 -0.17
C PHE A 33 -8.24 -0.21 0.91
N ILE A 34 -9.19 -1.07 0.52
CA ILE A 34 -9.97 -1.83 1.49
C ILE A 34 -9.07 -2.81 2.25
N LEU A 35 -8.21 -3.54 1.54
CA LEU A 35 -7.33 -4.54 2.14
C LEU A 35 -6.32 -3.92 3.12
N PHE A 36 -5.60 -2.87 2.70
CA PHE A 36 -4.62 -2.23 3.57
C PHE A 36 -5.28 -1.50 4.75
N SER A 37 -6.41 -0.84 4.54
CA SER A 37 -7.15 -0.22 5.65
C SER A 37 -7.61 -1.27 6.67
N ALA A 38 -8.05 -2.46 6.22
CA ALA A 38 -8.40 -3.57 7.10
C ALA A 38 -7.18 -4.11 7.87
N VAL A 39 -6.02 -4.23 7.22
CA VAL A 39 -4.76 -4.62 7.88
C VAL A 39 -4.38 -3.59 8.95
N PHE A 40 -4.34 -2.30 8.61
CA PHE A 40 -4.00 -1.24 9.57
C PHE A 40 -4.97 -1.20 10.75
N PHE A 41 -6.27 -1.42 10.51
CA PHE A 41 -7.28 -1.44 11.58
C PHE A 41 -7.05 -2.58 12.58
N ARG A 42 -6.49 -3.71 12.13
CA ARG A 42 -6.11 -4.83 13.00
C ARG A 42 -4.84 -4.57 13.79
N ILE A 43 -3.81 -4.01 13.15
CA ILE A 43 -2.46 -3.90 13.76
C ILE A 43 -2.28 -2.67 14.67
N ILE A 44 -3.00 -1.57 14.41
CA ILE A 44 -2.99 -0.38 15.27
C ILE A 44 -3.69 -0.69 16.58
N GLN A 45 -3.23 -0.15 17.71
CA GLN A 45 -3.80 -0.42 19.03
C GLN A 45 -4.74 0.69 19.51
N SER A 46 -4.41 1.95 19.22
CA SER A 46 -5.18 3.12 19.66
C SER A 46 -6.61 3.14 19.15
N LYS A 47 -7.57 3.12 20.08
CA LYS A 47 -9.01 3.20 19.79
C LYS A 47 -9.41 4.55 19.18
N THR A 48 -8.76 5.63 19.59
CA THR A 48 -9.02 6.98 19.05
C THR A 48 -8.64 7.04 17.57
N PHE A 49 -7.46 6.53 17.22
CA PHE A 49 -7.02 6.50 15.83
C PHE A 49 -7.89 5.58 14.98
N LYS A 50 -8.29 4.41 15.49
CA LYS A 50 -9.22 3.49 14.79
C LYS A 50 -10.55 4.13 14.41
N LYS A 51 -11.14 4.96 15.28
CA LYS A 51 -12.37 5.70 14.96
C LYS A 51 -12.14 6.66 13.78
N GLY A 52 -11.03 7.39 13.79
CA GLY A 52 -10.63 8.26 12.69
C GLY A 52 -10.41 7.50 11.39
N MET A 53 -9.74 6.34 11.45
CA MET A 53 -9.55 5.46 10.30
C MET A 53 -10.86 4.97 9.71
N LEU A 54 -11.82 4.57 10.55
CA LEU A 54 -13.14 4.10 10.08
C LEU A 54 -13.86 5.22 9.32
N TYR A 55 -13.89 6.43 9.88
CA TYR A 55 -14.46 7.59 9.20
C TYR A 55 -13.76 7.86 7.86
N LEU A 56 -12.42 7.86 7.85
CA LEU A 56 -11.64 8.11 6.64
C LEU A 56 -11.86 7.03 5.58
N THR A 57 -11.98 5.76 5.99
CA THR A 57 -12.25 4.63 5.09
C THR A 57 -13.60 4.79 4.39
N ILE A 58 -14.63 5.24 5.11
CA ILE A 58 -15.96 5.47 4.52
C ILE A 58 -15.92 6.64 3.53
N VAL A 59 -15.36 7.78 3.94
CA VAL A 59 -15.30 8.99 3.11
C VAL A 59 -14.48 8.77 1.84
N VAL A 60 -13.28 8.22 1.99
CA VAL A 60 -12.37 7.98 0.86
C VAL A 60 -12.88 6.82 0.02
N GLY A 61 -13.42 5.76 0.62
CA GLY A 61 -14.05 4.67 -0.12
C GLY A 61 -15.19 5.15 -1.01
N ALA A 62 -16.05 6.03 -0.50
CA ALA A 62 -17.11 6.65 -1.30
C ALA A 62 -16.54 7.50 -2.45
N TYR A 63 -15.47 8.27 -2.20
CA TYR A 63 -14.79 9.05 -3.24
C TYR A 63 -14.18 8.17 -4.33
N LEU A 64 -13.54 7.04 -3.97
CA LEU A 64 -12.96 6.11 -4.95
C LEU A 64 -14.04 5.48 -5.84
N VAL A 65 -15.19 5.09 -5.26
CA VAL A 65 -16.33 4.57 -6.03
C VAL A 65 -16.92 5.64 -6.96
N TYR A 66 -17.07 6.86 -6.47
CA TYR A 66 -17.53 7.99 -7.29
C TYR A 66 -16.56 8.28 -8.46
N SER A 67 -15.27 8.29 -8.18
CA SER A 67 -14.22 8.49 -9.19
C SER A 67 -14.24 7.37 -10.23
N PHE A 68 -14.46 6.13 -9.81
CA PHE A 68 -14.58 4.98 -10.72
C PHE A 68 -15.75 5.13 -11.71
N ILE A 69 -16.91 5.59 -11.25
CA ILE A 69 -18.13 5.75 -12.08
C ILE A 69 -18.03 6.95 -13.03
N THR A 70 -17.42 8.06 -12.56
CA THR A 70 -17.45 9.35 -13.26
C THR A 70 -16.30 9.54 -14.26
N SER A 71 -15.21 8.78 -14.11
CA SER A 71 -13.99 9.02 -14.90
C SER A 71 -14.08 8.44 -16.32
N SER A 72 -13.74 9.25 -17.32
CA SER A 72 -13.67 8.78 -18.72
C SER A 72 -12.55 7.75 -18.92
N SER A 73 -12.66 6.96 -20.00
CA SER A 73 -11.78 5.83 -20.31
C SER A 73 -10.34 6.19 -20.67
N GLY A 74 -9.98 7.49 -20.72
CA GLY A 74 -8.65 7.96 -21.12
C GLY A 74 -7.81 8.65 -20.05
N SER A 75 -8.33 8.88 -18.84
CA SER A 75 -7.57 9.60 -17.79
C SER A 75 -6.80 8.66 -16.86
N ILE A 76 -5.52 8.99 -16.62
CA ILE A 76 -4.71 8.30 -15.60
C ILE A 76 -5.28 8.59 -14.21
N ASP A 77 -5.35 7.55 -13.39
CA ASP A 77 -5.96 7.57 -12.05
C ASP A 77 -5.03 8.17 -10.98
N SER A 78 -4.44 9.33 -11.28
CA SER A 78 -3.32 9.88 -10.49
C SER A 78 -3.78 10.50 -9.16
N VAL A 79 -4.94 11.17 -9.16
CA VAL A 79 -5.46 11.85 -7.95
C VAL A 79 -5.95 10.84 -6.90
N PRO A 80 -6.79 9.85 -7.23
CA PRO A 80 -7.19 8.80 -6.28
C PRO A 80 -5.99 7.99 -5.76
N SER A 81 -5.03 7.67 -6.63
CA SER A 81 -3.81 6.96 -6.23
C SER A 81 -2.92 7.80 -5.30
N GLY A 82 -2.77 9.10 -5.57
CA GLY A 82 -2.05 10.03 -4.70
C GLY A 82 -2.69 10.19 -3.32
N LEU A 83 -4.02 10.30 -3.27
CA LEU A 83 -4.79 10.40 -2.03
C LEU A 83 -4.65 9.13 -1.17
N THR A 84 -4.80 7.95 -1.78
CA THR A 84 -4.65 6.67 -1.06
C THR A 84 -3.22 6.46 -0.55
N ALA A 85 -2.21 6.82 -1.35
CA ALA A 85 -0.81 6.78 -0.93
C ALA A 85 -0.55 7.68 0.29
N LEU A 86 -1.07 8.91 0.30
CA LEU A 86 -0.94 9.82 1.44
C LEU A 86 -1.58 9.26 2.71
N ILE A 87 -2.75 8.65 2.59
CA ILE A 87 -3.46 8.04 3.73
C ILE A 87 -2.65 6.88 4.31
N PHE A 88 -2.15 5.98 3.46
CA PHE A 88 -1.31 4.89 3.95
C PHE A 88 -0.02 5.40 4.56
N PHE A 89 0.56 6.46 4.01
CA PHE A 89 1.74 7.09 4.59
C PHE A 89 1.47 7.55 6.03
N ILE A 90 0.34 8.20 6.29
CA ILE A 90 -0.09 8.58 7.64
C ILE A 90 -0.31 7.36 8.54
N TYR A 91 -0.96 6.30 8.04
CA TYR A 91 -1.20 5.06 8.80
C TYR A 91 0.11 4.36 9.18
N CYS A 92 1.07 4.30 8.25
CA CYS A 92 2.39 3.72 8.47
C CYS A 92 3.15 4.48 9.56
N ILE A 93 3.21 5.82 9.45
CA ILE A 93 3.87 6.66 10.46
C ILE A 93 3.24 6.45 11.83
N TYR A 94 1.91 6.43 11.91
CA TYR A 94 1.22 6.23 13.19
C TYR A 94 1.53 4.85 13.80
N TYR A 95 1.49 3.79 12.99
CA TYR A 95 1.86 2.44 13.44
C TYR A 95 3.30 2.39 13.96
N LEU A 96 4.26 2.95 13.21
CA LEU A 96 5.67 2.98 13.62
C LEU A 96 5.84 3.77 14.93
N PHE A 97 5.11 4.87 15.09
CA PHE A 97 5.10 5.66 16.31
C PHE A 97 4.55 4.90 17.52
N GLU A 98 3.44 4.15 17.38
CA GLU A 98 2.94 3.28 18.46
C GLU A 98 3.97 2.24 18.86
N LYS A 99 4.64 1.64 17.86
CA LYS A 99 5.61 0.58 18.06
C LYS A 99 6.93 1.06 18.67
N VAL A 100 7.37 2.27 18.38
CA VAL A 100 8.54 2.89 19.04
C VAL A 100 8.26 3.24 20.51
N LYS A 101 7.00 3.54 20.86
CA LYS A 101 6.59 3.83 22.23
C LYS A 101 6.44 2.58 23.12
N ASP A 102 6.29 1.41 22.52
CA ASP A 102 6.12 0.16 23.25
C ASP A 102 7.49 -0.41 23.66
N ILE A 103 7.92 -0.11 24.88
CA ILE A 103 9.21 -0.50 25.45
C ILE A 103 9.26 -2.02 25.75
N SER A 104 8.12 -2.72 25.70
CA SER A 104 7.99 -4.12 26.15
C SER A 104 8.13 -5.14 25.03
N SER A 105 8.22 -4.69 23.78
CA SER A 105 8.22 -5.57 22.60
C SER A 105 9.63 -6.07 22.28
N PRO A 106 9.81 -7.34 21.83
CA PRO A 106 11.03 -7.75 21.15
C PRO A 106 11.26 -6.88 19.90
N PHE A 107 12.43 -7.03 19.29
CA PHE A 107 12.83 -6.25 18.12
C PHE A 107 11.72 -6.16 17.08
N LEU A 108 11.49 -4.96 16.55
CA LEU A 108 10.38 -4.64 15.63
C LEU A 108 10.34 -5.56 14.40
N TYR A 109 11.53 -5.95 13.91
CA TYR A 109 11.69 -6.77 12.71
C TYR A 109 11.30 -8.25 12.91
N ASP A 110 11.07 -8.70 14.14
CA ASP A 110 10.61 -10.07 14.42
C ASP A 110 9.12 -10.26 14.10
N PHE A 111 8.39 -9.17 13.85
CA PHE A 111 6.97 -9.20 13.54
C PHE A 111 6.72 -9.11 12.02
N PRO A 112 5.92 -10.01 11.43
CA PRO A 112 5.60 -9.94 10.01
C PRO A 112 4.87 -8.63 9.64
N GLU A 113 4.07 -8.08 10.57
CA GLU A 113 3.36 -6.82 10.38
C GLU A 113 4.30 -5.63 10.13
N PHE A 114 5.49 -5.65 10.74
CA PHE A 114 6.49 -4.60 10.54
C PHE A 114 6.95 -4.54 9.08
N TRP A 115 7.30 -5.68 8.50
CA TRP A 115 7.74 -5.77 7.11
C TRP A 115 6.62 -5.39 6.12
N ILE A 116 5.37 -5.73 6.44
CA ILE A 116 4.20 -5.26 5.69
C ILE A 116 4.14 -3.73 5.70
N VAL A 117 4.22 -3.10 6.88
CA VAL A 117 4.15 -1.63 6.98
C VAL A 117 5.35 -0.94 6.31
N VAL A 118 6.56 -1.48 6.46
CA VAL A 118 7.78 -0.95 5.81
C VAL A 118 7.66 -1.01 4.28
N SER A 119 7.11 -2.10 3.73
CA SER A 119 6.89 -2.20 2.29
C SER A 119 5.92 -1.14 1.77
N ILE A 120 4.85 -0.87 2.54
CA ILE A 120 3.80 0.09 2.17
C ILE A 120 4.34 1.51 2.27
N ILE A 121 5.10 1.86 3.32
CA ILE A 121 5.62 3.22 3.49
C ILE A 121 6.67 3.56 2.42
N ILE A 122 7.55 2.62 2.05
CA ILE A 122 8.54 2.83 0.97
C ILE A 122 7.83 3.07 -0.36
N TYR A 123 6.85 2.22 -0.69
CA TYR A 123 6.07 2.39 -1.91
C TYR A 123 5.30 3.72 -1.90
N ALA A 124 4.53 3.99 -0.85
CA ALA A 124 3.73 5.21 -0.74
C ALA A 124 4.59 6.48 -0.82
N ALA A 125 5.71 6.54 -0.08
CA ALA A 125 6.60 7.69 -0.11
C ALA A 125 7.25 7.90 -1.48
N GLY A 126 7.69 6.82 -2.13
CA GLY A 126 8.36 6.90 -3.42
C GLY A 126 7.42 7.20 -4.60
N THR A 127 6.16 6.77 -4.53
CA THR A 127 5.18 7.02 -5.61
C THR A 127 4.30 8.25 -5.38
N PHE A 128 4.26 8.82 -4.16
CA PHE A 128 3.41 9.96 -3.85
C PHE A 128 3.67 11.17 -4.75
N PHE A 129 4.94 11.61 -4.86
CA PHE A 129 5.30 12.76 -5.70
C PHE A 129 5.05 12.52 -7.19
N PRO A 130 5.42 11.38 -7.77
CA PRO A 130 5.02 11.03 -9.14
C PRO A 130 3.51 11.07 -9.36
N PHE A 131 2.70 10.56 -8.42
CA PHE A 131 1.23 10.53 -8.56
C PHE A 131 0.61 11.92 -8.58
N ILE A 132 1.02 12.82 -7.69
CA ILE A 132 0.45 14.19 -7.67
C ILE A 132 0.86 15.02 -8.89
N ASN A 133 2.06 14.77 -9.44
CA ASN A 133 2.61 15.51 -10.58
C ASN A 133 2.18 14.93 -11.93
N ALA A 134 1.65 13.71 -11.96
CA ALA A 134 1.34 13.02 -13.21
C ALA A 134 0.41 13.83 -14.12
N GLN A 135 -0.64 14.48 -13.60
CA GLN A 135 -1.56 15.25 -14.44
C GLN A 135 -0.91 16.47 -15.09
N THR A 136 0.08 17.09 -14.43
CA THR A 136 0.76 18.29 -14.92
C THR A 136 1.81 17.95 -15.98
N TYR A 137 2.53 16.83 -15.81
CA TYR A 137 3.68 16.50 -16.63
C TYR A 137 3.46 15.33 -17.59
N LEU A 138 2.24 14.80 -17.68
CA LEU A 138 1.89 13.66 -18.54
C LEU A 138 2.30 13.85 -20.02
N HIS A 139 2.28 15.10 -20.49
CA HIS A 139 2.60 15.48 -21.87
C HIS A 139 4.07 15.87 -22.07
N SER A 140 4.87 15.88 -21.00
CA SER A 140 6.31 16.15 -21.09
C SER A 140 7.02 14.92 -21.67
N PRO A 141 7.93 15.09 -22.64
CA PRO A 141 8.76 13.98 -23.13
C PRO A 141 9.57 13.39 -21.96
N GLY A 142 9.63 12.05 -21.89
CA GLY A 142 10.40 11.31 -20.88
C GLY A 142 9.70 11.12 -19.52
N PHE A 143 8.73 11.96 -19.13
CA PHE A 143 8.09 11.84 -17.82
C PHE A 143 7.37 10.50 -17.62
N LYS A 144 6.71 10.00 -18.67
CA LYS A 144 6.01 8.72 -18.62
C LYS A 144 6.96 7.56 -18.34
N ASP A 145 8.12 7.53 -19.00
CA ASP A 145 9.11 6.46 -18.84
C ASP A 145 9.73 6.50 -17.44
N ASP A 146 10.08 7.68 -16.94
CA ASP A 146 10.59 7.86 -15.58
C ASP A 146 9.56 7.47 -14.52
N TYR A 147 8.30 7.87 -14.73
CA TYR A 147 7.18 7.53 -13.88
C TYR A 147 6.98 6.01 -13.81
N GLU A 148 6.95 5.34 -14.96
CA GLU A 148 6.79 3.89 -15.06
C GLU A 148 7.98 3.15 -14.44
N LEU A 149 9.21 3.66 -14.62
CA LEU A 149 10.42 3.11 -14.03
C LEU A 149 10.40 3.19 -12.49
N ILE A 150 10.09 4.37 -11.94
CA ILE A 150 10.00 4.58 -10.48
C ILE A 150 8.90 3.69 -9.90
N HIS A 151 7.71 3.72 -10.51
CA HIS A 151 6.58 2.92 -10.06
C HIS A 151 6.89 1.43 -10.06
N SER A 152 7.43 0.91 -11.16
CA SER A 152 7.77 -0.51 -11.29
C SER A 152 8.85 -0.94 -10.31
N THR A 153 9.89 -0.12 -10.13
CA THR A 153 10.98 -0.41 -9.18
C THR A 153 10.45 -0.51 -7.74
N LEU A 154 9.67 0.48 -7.31
CA LEU A 154 9.08 0.49 -5.97
C LEU A 154 8.08 -0.65 -5.78
N TYR A 155 7.35 -1.01 -6.83
CA TYR A 155 6.43 -2.13 -6.82
C TYR A 155 7.15 -3.47 -6.60
N ILE A 156 8.30 -3.68 -7.26
CA ILE A 156 9.15 -4.86 -7.06
C ILE A 156 9.66 -4.90 -5.61
N ILE A 157 10.19 -3.79 -5.11
CA ILE A 157 10.69 -3.69 -3.73
C ILE A 157 9.57 -4.02 -2.73
N ARG A 158 8.37 -3.46 -2.93
CA ARG A 158 7.18 -3.75 -2.12
C ARG A 158 6.90 -5.25 -2.04
N ASN A 159 6.88 -5.93 -3.19
CA ASN A 159 6.60 -7.36 -3.24
C ASN A 159 7.69 -8.20 -2.58
N LEU A 160 8.97 -7.84 -2.76
CA LEU A 160 10.09 -8.52 -2.07
C LEU A 160 9.93 -8.42 -0.55
N LEU A 161 9.58 -7.24 -0.04
CA LEU A 161 9.36 -7.05 1.40
C LEU A 161 8.11 -7.79 1.91
N PHE A 162 7.07 -7.94 1.10
CA PHE A 162 5.96 -8.85 1.44
C PHE A 162 6.39 -10.31 1.50
N CYS A 163 7.27 -10.77 0.61
CA CYS A 163 7.84 -12.11 0.71
C CYS A 163 8.63 -12.28 2.01
N VAL A 164 9.44 -11.28 2.40
CA VAL A 164 10.13 -11.28 3.69
C VAL A 164 9.14 -11.40 4.84
N ALA A 165 8.06 -10.59 4.83
CA ALA A 165 7.01 -10.65 5.84
C ALA A 165 6.40 -12.05 5.98
N MET A 166 6.21 -12.78 4.87
CA MET A 166 5.68 -14.15 4.88
C MET A 166 6.67 -15.19 5.43
N LEU A 167 7.98 -14.92 5.35
CA LEU A 167 9.03 -15.82 5.84
C LEU A 167 9.33 -15.63 7.34
N VAL A 168 8.96 -14.47 7.90
CA VAL A 168 9.15 -14.17 9.32
C VAL A 168 8.24 -15.07 10.16
N ASN A 169 8.85 -15.93 10.96
CA ASN A 169 8.14 -16.83 11.87
C ASN A 169 8.06 -16.19 13.27
N PRO A 170 6.85 -15.93 13.80
CA PRO A 170 6.66 -15.26 15.09
C PRO A 170 7.05 -16.10 16.32
N LYS A 171 7.69 -17.27 16.13
CA LYS A 171 7.94 -18.27 17.19
C LYS A 171 9.29 -18.16 17.90
N SER A 172 10.24 -17.32 17.48
CA SER A 172 11.59 -17.30 18.09
C SER A 172 11.69 -16.51 19.40
N SER A 173 10.73 -15.62 19.71
CA SER A 173 10.87 -14.70 20.86
C SER A 173 10.35 -15.24 22.20
N LYS A 174 9.52 -16.30 22.21
CA LYS A 174 8.99 -16.89 23.47
C LYS A 174 9.97 -17.82 24.20
N THR A 175 10.96 -18.40 23.52
CA THR A 175 11.82 -19.42 24.12
C THR A 175 12.99 -18.84 24.91
N TYR A 176 13.42 -17.60 24.65
CA TYR A 176 14.58 -17.01 25.32
C TYR A 176 14.30 -16.63 26.80
N TYR A 177 13.09 -16.16 27.10
CA TYR A 177 12.71 -15.70 28.45
C TYR A 177 12.28 -16.81 29.42
N SER A 178 12.08 -18.04 28.93
CA SER A 178 11.79 -19.19 29.80
C SER A 178 13.05 -19.86 30.37
N SER A 179 14.25 -19.32 30.09
CA SER A 179 15.53 -19.94 30.44
C SER A 179 16.36 -19.20 31.50
N LYS A 180 15.84 -18.11 32.08
CA LYS A 180 16.46 -17.52 33.29
C LYS A 180 15.93 -18.25 34.53
N PRO A 181 16.76 -19.05 35.24
CA PRO A 181 16.40 -19.51 36.57
C PRO A 181 16.30 -18.30 37.52
N GLY A 182 15.33 -18.36 38.43
CA GLY A 182 15.09 -17.36 39.48
C GLY A 182 16.15 -17.33 40.55
#